data_AF-A0A1Z7WTD5-F1
#
_entry.id   AF-A0A1Z7WTD5-F1
#
_cell.length_a   1.000
_cell.length_b   1.000
_cell.length_c   1.000
_cell.angle_alpha   90.00
_cell.angle_beta   90.00
_cell.angle_gamma   90.00
#
_symmetry.space_group_name_H-M   'P 1'
#
loop_
_entity.id
_entity.type
_entity.pdbx_description
1 polymer ?
#
loop_
_entity_poly.entity_id
_entity_poly.type
_entity_poly.pdbx_seq_one_letter_code
_entity_poly.pdbx_strand_id
1 'polypeptide(L)'
;MYIKIKKLATIRFSVLFFVVSNCLASPTADEFIPCGKMAVEVLKQCLLENPYYENDVCWQRSKDAYELCSKSVFQDYNSDEIQARRERAEQLKQSLDR
;
A
#
# COMPACT_ATOMS: atom_id res chain seq x y z
N MET A 1 3.71 -13.47 73.61
CA MET A 1 2.62 -13.43 72.60
C MET A 1 3.30 -13.45 71.23
N TYR A 2 3.30 -14.60 70.54
CA TYR A 2 4.03 -14.78 69.27
C TYR A 2 3.06 -14.71 68.09
N ILE A 3 3.29 -13.79 67.15
CA ILE A 3 2.49 -13.62 65.94
C ILE A 3 3.11 -14.46 64.81
N LYS A 4 2.41 -15.53 64.42
CA LYS A 4 2.74 -16.35 63.22
C LYS A 4 2.36 -15.58 61.96
N ILE A 5 3.35 -15.07 61.23
CA ILE A 5 3.14 -14.48 59.91
C ILE A 5 3.03 -15.64 58.90
N LYS A 6 1.81 -15.86 58.37
CA LYS A 6 1.54 -16.87 57.34
C LYS A 6 2.16 -16.42 56.01
N LYS A 7 2.85 -17.34 55.34
CA LYS A 7 3.50 -17.13 54.03
C LYS A 7 2.46 -16.66 53.00
N LEU A 8 2.60 -15.43 52.50
CA LEU A 8 1.83 -14.95 51.36
C LEU A 8 2.36 -15.63 50.09
N ALA A 9 1.48 -16.38 49.44
CA ALA A 9 1.73 -17.02 48.17
C ALA A 9 2.02 -15.96 47.09
N THR A 10 3.20 -16.05 46.49
CA THR A 10 3.65 -15.18 45.40
C THR A 10 2.91 -15.57 44.12
N ILE A 11 1.86 -14.82 43.77
CA ILE A 11 1.12 -14.98 42.51
C ILE A 11 2.02 -14.47 41.37
N ARG A 12 2.50 -15.40 40.53
CA ARG A 12 3.21 -15.05 39.29
C ARG A 12 2.20 -14.59 38.25
N PHE A 13 2.12 -13.28 38.06
CA PHE A 13 1.34 -12.67 36.99
C PHE A 13 2.14 -12.78 35.69
N SER A 14 1.93 -13.86 34.95
CA SER A 14 2.53 -14.06 33.61
C SER A 14 1.85 -13.09 32.63
N VAL A 15 2.50 -11.96 32.36
CA VAL A 15 2.05 -10.98 31.36
C VAL A 15 2.24 -11.59 29.96
N LEU A 16 1.14 -12.06 29.37
CA LEU A 16 1.09 -12.53 28.00
C LEU A 16 1.13 -11.30 27.08
N PHE A 17 2.30 -11.00 26.50
CA PHE A 17 2.43 -10.00 25.44
C PHE A 17 1.80 -10.55 24.15
N PHE A 18 0.56 -10.16 23.87
CA PHE A 18 -0.01 -10.29 22.53
C PHE A 18 0.70 -9.30 21.60
N VAL A 19 1.67 -9.79 20.84
CA VAL A 19 2.23 -9.06 19.70
C VAL A 19 1.17 -9.07 18.61
N VAL A 20 0.36 -8.02 18.54
CA VAL A 20 -0.55 -7.81 17.41
C VAL A 20 0.33 -7.37 16.23
N SER A 21 0.65 -8.30 15.34
CA SER A 21 1.31 -8.00 14.08
C SER A 21 0.38 -7.13 13.23
N ASN A 22 0.60 -5.82 13.25
CA ASN A 22 0.02 -4.92 12.26
C ASN A 22 0.72 -5.19 10.93
N CYS A 23 0.24 -6.19 10.18
CA CYS A 23 0.62 -6.39 8.79
C CYS A 23 0.03 -5.22 7.99
N LEU A 24 0.79 -4.12 7.91
CA LEU A 24 0.54 -3.06 6.96
C LEU A 24 0.77 -3.66 5.57
N ALA A 25 -0.31 -4.05 4.90
CA ALA A 25 -0.24 -4.46 3.50
C ALA A 25 0.29 -3.26 2.70
N SER A 26 1.35 -3.45 1.92
CA SER A 26 1.84 -2.43 0.98
C SER A 26 0.99 -2.44 -0.29
N PRO A 27 0.92 -1.31 -1.01
CA PRO A 27 0.41 -1.32 -2.37
C PRO A 27 1.08 -2.39 -3.24
N THR A 28 0.29 -3.01 -4.11
CA THR A 28 0.76 -4.02 -5.07
C THR A 28 1.10 -3.37 -6.41
N ALA A 29 1.85 -4.08 -7.27
CA ALA A 29 2.23 -3.57 -8.59
C ALA A 29 1.03 -3.12 -9.44
N ASP A 30 -0.12 -3.79 -9.29
CA ASP A 30 -1.34 -3.48 -10.06
C ASP A 30 -1.91 -2.08 -9.76
N GLU A 31 -1.69 -1.57 -8.55
CA GLU A 31 -2.16 -0.24 -8.14
C GLU A 31 -1.34 0.89 -8.76
N PHE A 32 -0.15 0.59 -9.29
CA PHE A 32 0.69 1.54 -10.02
C PHE A 32 0.46 1.52 -11.54
N ILE A 33 -0.32 0.56 -12.07
CA ILE A 33 -0.66 0.51 -13.51
C ILE A 33 -1.27 1.83 -14.01
N PRO A 34 -2.22 2.48 -13.28
CA PRO A 34 -2.75 3.79 -13.68
C PRO A 34 -1.66 4.87 -13.77
N CYS A 35 -0.70 4.88 -12.84
CA CYS A 35 0.42 5.82 -12.86
C CYS A 35 1.31 5.62 -14.09
N GLY A 36 1.59 4.37 -14.48
CA GLY A 36 2.32 4.06 -15.69
C GLY A 36 1.60 4.54 -16.96
N LYS A 37 0.28 4.33 -17.04
CA LYS A 37 -0.53 4.81 -18.18
C LYS A 37 -0.51 6.33 -18.29
N MET A 38 -0.65 7.03 -17.16
CA MET A 38 -0.59 8.50 -17.11
C MET A 38 0.77 9.02 -17.57
N ALA A 39 1.87 8.44 -17.06
CA ALA A 39 3.23 8.83 -17.44
C ALA A 39 3.48 8.67 -18.95
N VAL A 40 3.06 7.54 -19.53
CA VAL A 40 3.15 7.30 -20.98
C VAL A 40 2.36 8.34 -21.78
N GLU A 41 1.17 8.74 -21.31
CA GLU A 41 0.38 9.77 -21.99
C GLU A 41 1.06 11.13 -21.93
N VAL A 42 1.60 11.52 -20.76
CA VAL A 42 2.40 12.75 -20.60
C VAL A 42 3.60 12.74 -21.54
N LEU A 43 4.31 11.62 -21.65
CA LEU A 43 5.45 11.47 -22.55
C LEU A 43 5.02 11.68 -24.01
N LYS A 44 3.94 11.02 -24.44
CA LYS A 44 3.43 11.13 -25.82
C LYS A 44 3.06 12.57 -26.16
N GLN A 45 2.28 13.24 -25.31
CA GLN A 45 1.88 14.62 -25.54
C GLN A 45 3.09 15.54 -25.62
N CYS A 46 4.05 15.40 -24.71
CA CYS A 46 5.24 16.23 -24.71
C CYS A 46 6.10 16.04 -25.98
N LEU A 47 6.27 14.78 -26.44
CA LEU A 47 7.01 14.48 -27.67
C LEU A 47 6.28 14.96 -28.93
N LEU A 48 4.95 14.94 -28.93
CA LEU A 48 4.15 15.53 -30.02
C LEU A 48 4.32 17.04 -30.09
N GLU A 49 4.41 17.71 -28.94
CA GLU A 49 4.65 19.15 -28.86
C GLU A 49 6.11 19.53 -29.18
N ASN A 50 7.08 18.66 -28.85
CA ASN A 50 8.52 18.96 -28.95
C ASN A 50 9.33 17.85 -29.66
N PRO A 51 9.10 17.61 -30.97
CA PRO A 51 9.57 16.41 -31.66
C PRO A 51 11.09 16.28 -31.89
N TYR A 52 11.88 17.34 -31.74
CA TYR A 52 13.28 17.34 -32.22
C TYR A 52 14.38 17.62 -31.18
N TYR A 53 14.07 18.15 -29.98
CA TYR A 53 15.12 18.65 -29.08
C TYR A 53 14.91 18.40 -27.58
N GLU A 54 13.69 18.07 -27.13
CA GLU A 54 13.37 18.04 -25.69
C GLU A 54 13.07 16.63 -25.16
N ASN A 55 13.67 15.59 -25.75
CA ASN A 55 13.43 14.21 -25.34
C ASN A 55 13.72 13.98 -23.84
N ASP A 56 14.80 14.55 -23.32
CA ASP A 56 15.15 14.43 -21.90
C ASP A 56 14.16 15.18 -21.00
N VAL A 57 13.67 16.34 -21.43
CA VAL A 57 12.68 17.12 -20.68
C VAL A 57 11.33 16.39 -20.67
N CYS A 58 10.91 15.81 -21.80
CA CYS A 58 9.70 15.01 -21.88
C CYS A 58 9.79 13.73 -21.06
N TRP A 59 10.96 13.10 -21.05
CA TRP A 59 11.23 11.94 -20.20
C TRP A 59 11.16 12.32 -18.71
N GLN A 60 11.77 13.45 -18.33
CA GLN A 60 11.73 13.93 -16.96
C GLN A 60 10.28 14.27 -16.52
N ARG A 61 9.50 14.96 -17.37
CA ARG A 61 8.08 15.23 -17.08
C ARG A 61 7.26 13.95 -16.89
N SER A 62 7.47 12.95 -17.75
CA SER A 62 6.82 11.64 -17.63
C SER A 62 7.18 10.97 -16.30
N LYS A 63 8.45 11.02 -15.90
CA LYS A 63 8.93 10.46 -14.64
C LYS A 63 8.32 11.20 -13.44
N ASP A 64 8.31 12.52 -13.46
CA ASP A 64 7.74 13.34 -12.38
C ASP A 64 6.23 13.05 -12.21
N ALA A 65 5.50 12.89 -13.31
CA ALA A 65 4.09 12.49 -13.29
C ALA A 65 3.88 11.11 -12.65
N TYR A 66 4.72 10.13 -13.00
CA TYR A 66 4.69 8.81 -12.39
C TYR A 66 4.96 8.87 -10.88
N GLU A 67 5.99 9.61 -10.46
CA GLU A 67 6.38 9.73 -9.07
C GLU A 67 5.30 10.43 -8.22
N LEU A 68 4.68 11.48 -8.76
CA LEU A 68 3.57 12.17 -8.11
C LEU A 68 2.38 11.24 -7.90
N CYS A 69 1.98 10.50 -8.94
CA CYS A 69 0.91 9.50 -8.84
C CYS A 69 1.28 8.36 -7.87
N SER A 70 2.52 7.88 -7.91
CA SER A 70 2.96 6.82 -7.00
C SER A 70 2.87 7.26 -5.54
N LYS A 71 3.24 8.51 -5.25
CA LYS A 71 3.08 9.09 -3.90
C LYS A 71 1.63 9.12 -3.46
N SER A 72 0.68 9.49 -4.34
CA SER A 72 -0.74 9.47 -3.99
C SER A 72 -1.24 8.04 -3.76
N VAL A 73 -0.79 7.05 -4.54
CA VAL A 73 -1.11 5.63 -4.29
C VAL A 73 -0.68 5.21 -2.88
N PHE A 74 0.49 5.63 -2.41
CA PHE A 74 0.93 5.35 -1.03
C PHE A 74 0.17 6.14 0.03
N GLN A 75 -0.15 7.41 -0.23
CA GLN A 75 -0.85 8.29 0.73
C GLN A 75 -2.32 7.91 0.92
N ASP A 76 -2.98 7.58 -0.18
CA ASP A 76 -4.39 7.22 -0.23
C ASP A 76 -4.60 5.71 -0.01
N TYR A 77 -3.52 4.97 0.30
CA TYR A 77 -3.59 3.53 0.50
C TYR A 77 -4.42 3.20 1.74
N ASN A 78 -5.66 2.80 1.51
CA ASN A 78 -6.55 2.23 2.51
C ASN A 78 -6.59 0.71 2.32
N SER A 79 -5.91 -0.03 3.19
CA SER A 79 -5.82 -1.50 3.11
C SER A 79 -7.19 -2.16 3.05
N ASP A 80 -8.16 -1.64 3.79
CA ASP A 80 -9.47 -2.28 3.95
C ASP A 80 -10.33 -2.10 2.70
N GLU A 81 -10.33 -0.90 2.12
CA GLU A 81 -11.04 -0.64 0.87
C GLU A 81 -10.44 -1.42 -0.29
N ILE A 82 -9.11 -1.44 -0.37
CA ILE A 82 -8.37 -2.14 -1.41
C ILE A 82 -8.63 -3.64 -1.34
N GLN A 83 -8.58 -4.22 -0.14
CA GLN A 83 -8.86 -5.64 0.05
C GLN A 83 -10.30 -5.99 -0.34
N ALA A 84 -11.28 -5.18 0.07
CA ALA A 84 -12.67 -5.35 -0.34
C ALA A 84 -12.88 -5.22 -1.86
N ARG A 85 -12.08 -4.43 -2.57
CA ARG A 85 -12.11 -4.36 -4.04
C ARG A 85 -11.52 -5.62 -4.68
N ARG A 86 -10.41 -6.14 -4.13
CA ARG A 86 -9.76 -7.37 -4.62
C ARG A 86 -10.70 -8.58 -4.50
N GLU A 87 -11.32 -8.75 -3.33
CA GLU A 87 -12.27 -9.84 -3.09
C GLU A 87 -13.46 -9.77 -4.07
N ARG A 88 -14.00 -8.58 -4.32
CA ARG A 88 -15.06 -8.37 -5.32
C ARG A 88 -14.61 -8.71 -6.74
N ALA A 89 -13.39 -8.33 -7.11
CA ALA A 89 -12.84 -8.62 -8.44
C ALA A 89 -12.58 -10.12 -8.63
N GLU A 90 -12.11 -10.82 -7.59
CA GLU A 90 -11.92 -12.28 -7.60
C GLU A 90 -13.25 -13.02 -7.71
N GLN A 91 -14.28 -12.59 -6.95
CA GLN A 91 -15.62 -13.15 -7.05
C GLN A 91 -16.20 -12.99 -8.46
N LEU A 92 -16.02 -11.82 -9.07
CA LEU A 92 -16.49 -11.56 -10.44
C LEU A 92 -15.77 -12.45 -11.47
N LYS A 93 -14.45 -12.64 -11.35
CA LYS A 93 -13.70 -13.56 -12.22
C LYS A 93 -14.24 -14.98 -12.09
N GLN A 94 -14.44 -15.46 -10.86
CA GLN A 94 -15.00 -16.79 -10.61
C GLN A 94 -16.45 -16.99 -11.10
N SER A 95 -17.24 -15.91 -11.25
CA SER A 95 -18.58 -16.00 -11.82
C SER A 95 -18.60 -15.93 -13.34
N LEU A 96 -17.58 -15.34 -13.97
CA LEU A 96 -17.42 -15.33 -15.43
C LEU A 96 -16.89 -16.67 -15.96
N ASP A 97 -16.12 -17.40 -15.16
CA ASP A 97 -15.54 -18.70 -15.54
C ASP A 97 -16.49 -19.90 -15.31
N ARG A 98 -17.73 -19.66 -14.87
CA ARG A 98 -18.75 -20.67 -14.55
C ARG A 98 -19.89 -20.66 -15.56
#